data_AF-W4V3K5-F1
#
_entry.id   AF-W4V3K5-F1
#
_cell.length_a   1.000
_cell.length_b   1.000
_cell.length_c   1.000
_cell.angle_alpha   90.00
_cell.angle_beta   90.00
_cell.angle_gamma   90.00
#
_symmetry.space_group_name_H-M   'P 1'
#
loop_
_entity.id
_entity.type
_entity.pdbx_description
1 polymer ?
#
loop_
_entity_poly.entity_id
_entity_poly.type
_entity_poly.pdbx_seq_one_letter_code
_entity_poly.pdbx_strand_id
1 'polypeptide(L)'
;MIKKFIKLNNNKGMTLIEVVVAIALLGILIVPITIGFMNALRVSKLIERQTELNAVSEVVKDQVAEALLQENYPLVLLEPTPTETEWKLRQFIVDAKSTPDVEKKSPNLAVVYSSGAVNEKFFYTVSYKHNSCYDPNYPYTYHVIVNILTKNSKGDIESLNTFKIAANVNGTL
;
A
#
# COMPACT_ATOMS: atom_id res chain seq x y z
N MET A 1 -42.27 15.45 -37.69
CA MET A 1 -41.68 16.80 -37.52
C MET A 1 -40.16 16.65 -37.45
N ILE A 2 -39.50 16.49 -38.60
CA ILE A 2 -38.06 16.18 -38.70
C ILE A 2 -37.32 17.51 -38.85
N LYS A 3 -36.58 17.92 -37.80
CA LYS A 3 -35.74 19.11 -37.84
C LYS A 3 -34.66 18.92 -38.91
N LYS A 4 -34.66 19.81 -39.90
CA LYS A 4 -33.60 20.04 -40.89
C LYS A 4 -32.23 19.97 -40.21
N PHE A 5 -31.46 18.94 -40.49
CA PHE A 5 -30.00 19.04 -40.45
C PHE A 5 -29.61 20.02 -41.56
N ILE A 6 -29.36 21.27 -41.18
CA ILE A 6 -28.78 22.27 -42.08
C ILE A 6 -27.41 21.73 -42.49
N LYS A 7 -27.27 21.47 -43.78
CA LYS A 7 -26.06 21.01 -44.44
C LYS A 7 -24.95 22.04 -44.16
N LEU A 8 -24.05 21.76 -43.22
CA LEU A 8 -22.84 22.55 -42.91
C LEU A 8 -21.79 22.43 -44.03
N ASN A 9 -22.21 22.41 -45.30
CA ASN A 9 -21.29 22.40 -46.43
C ASN A 9 -21.17 23.83 -46.97
N ASN A 10 -20.50 24.67 -46.19
CA ASN A 10 -20.12 26.01 -46.62
C ASN A 10 -18.79 25.89 -47.36
N ASN A 11 -18.81 25.96 -48.70
CA ASN A 11 -17.61 25.92 -49.54
C ASN A 11 -16.80 27.24 -49.51
N LYS A 12 -17.05 28.12 -48.54
CA LYS A 12 -16.24 29.33 -48.34
C LYS A 12 -15.00 28.95 -47.54
N GLY A 13 -13.83 29.09 -48.16
CA GLY A 13 -12.55 28.90 -47.47
C GLY A 13 -12.40 29.84 -46.27
N MET A 14 -11.57 29.45 -45.32
CA MET A 14 -11.29 30.22 -44.11
C MET A 14 -10.45 31.45 -44.45
N THR A 15 -10.80 32.60 -43.90
CA THR A 15 -10.04 33.83 -44.09
C THR A 15 -8.76 33.83 -43.23
N LEU A 16 -7.71 34.52 -43.67
CA LEU A 16 -6.46 34.62 -42.90
C LEU A 16 -6.68 35.20 -41.49
N ILE A 17 -7.63 36.14 -41.34
CA ILE A 17 -7.94 36.75 -40.04
C ILE A 17 -8.56 35.72 -39.07
N GLU A 18 -9.45 34.86 -39.56
CA GLU A 18 -10.06 33.79 -38.76
C GLU A 18 -9.02 32.78 -38.30
N VAL A 19 -8.05 32.44 -39.17
CA VAL A 19 -6.91 31.56 -38.80
C VAL A 19 -6.08 32.17 -37.69
N VAL A 20 -5.71 33.45 -37.81
CA VAL A 20 -4.89 34.14 -36.81
C VAL A 20 -5.61 34.22 -35.47
N VAL A 21 -6.90 34.55 -35.47
CA VAL A 21 -7.72 34.59 -34.25
C VAL A 21 -7.84 33.20 -33.61
N ALA A 22 -8.04 32.15 -34.41
CA ALA A 22 -8.12 30.78 -33.91
C ALA A 22 -6.80 30.32 -33.26
N ILE A 23 -5.65 30.61 -33.88
CA ILE A 23 -4.33 30.29 -33.32
C ILE A 23 -4.07 31.07 -32.02
N ALA A 24 -4.46 32.35 -31.98
CA ALA A 24 -4.32 33.18 -30.78
C ALA A 24 -5.16 32.61 -29.61
N LEU A 25 -6.42 32.25 -29.87
CA LEU A 25 -7.28 31.61 -28.86
C LEU A 25 -6.74 30.25 -28.42
N LEU A 26 -6.24 29.45 -29.36
CA LEU A 26 -5.63 28.15 -29.06
C LEU A 26 -4.38 28.30 -28.19
N GLY A 27 -3.54 29.30 -28.46
CA GLY A 27 -2.36 29.62 -27.65
C GLY A 27 -2.70 30.03 -26.21
N ILE A 28 -3.80 30.76 -26.01
CA ILE A 28 -4.28 31.12 -24.66
C ILE A 28 -4.81 29.89 -23.92
N LEU A 29 -5.53 29.00 -24.62
CA LEU A 29 -6.18 27.83 -24.01
C LEU A 29 -5.21 26.67 -23.76
N ILE A 30 -4.13 26.52 -24.52
CA ILE A 30 -3.27 25.34 -24.44
C ILE A 30 -2.52 25.24 -23.10
N VAL A 31 -2.15 26.39 -22.52
CA VAL A 31 -1.40 26.44 -21.26
C VAL A 31 -2.21 25.86 -20.09
N PRO A 32 -3.42 26.37 -19.76
CA PRO A 32 -4.21 25.83 -18.66
C PRO A 32 -4.63 24.37 -18.88
N ILE A 33 -4.90 23.96 -20.13
CA ILE A 33 -5.21 22.56 -20.46
C ILE A 33 -4.03 21.66 -20.15
N THR A 34 -2.82 22.05 -20.55
CA THR A 34 -1.62 21.25 -20.32
C THR A 34 -1.31 21.13 -18.83
N ILE A 35 -1.44 22.22 -18.07
CA ILE A 35 -1.27 22.21 -16.60
C ILE A 35 -2.30 21.27 -15.96
N GLY A 36 -3.57 21.38 -16.34
CA GLY A 36 -4.64 20.52 -15.83
C GLY A 36 -4.37 19.04 -16.11
N PHE A 37 -3.95 18.72 -17.34
CA PHE A 37 -3.61 17.37 -17.75
C PHE A 37 -2.43 16.80 -16.96
N MET A 38 -1.33 17.56 -16.81
CA MET A 38 -0.18 17.10 -16.01
C MET A 38 -0.53 16.86 -14.55
N ASN A 39 -1.35 17.73 -13.96
CA ASN A 39 -1.81 17.56 -12.58
C ASN A 39 -2.68 16.31 -12.44
N ALA A 40 -3.61 16.08 -13.38
CA ALA A 40 -4.43 14.87 -13.40
C ALA A 40 -3.56 13.61 -13.49
N LEU A 41 -2.55 13.59 -14.37
CA LEU A 41 -1.61 12.47 -14.47
C LEU A 41 -0.84 12.23 -13.16
N ARG A 42 -0.38 13.30 -12.50
CA ARG A 42 0.33 13.18 -11.21
C ARG A 42 -0.59 12.60 -10.13
N VAL A 43 -1.82 13.09 -10.05
CA VAL A 43 -2.82 12.60 -9.08
C VAL A 43 -3.18 11.14 -9.37
N SER A 44 -3.36 10.75 -10.64
CA SER A 44 -3.62 9.35 -11.02
C SER A 44 -2.53 8.42 -10.49
N LYS A 45 -1.25 8.76 -10.70
CA LYS A 45 -0.12 7.97 -10.20
C LYS A 45 -0.09 7.87 -8.67
N LEU A 46 -0.50 8.90 -7.95
CA LEU A 46 -0.60 8.86 -6.49
C LEU A 46 -1.74 7.94 -6.04
N ILE A 47 -2.89 8.01 -6.71
CA ILE A 47 -4.05 7.16 -6.43
C ILE A 47 -3.70 5.69 -6.71
N GLU A 48 -3.08 5.38 -7.84
CA GLU A 48 -2.63 4.03 -8.19
C GLU A 48 -1.71 3.46 -7.11
N ARG A 49 -0.68 4.22 -6.70
CA ARG A 49 0.23 3.81 -5.62
C ARG A 49 -0.50 3.58 -4.29
N GLN A 50 -1.40 4.48 -3.93
CA GLN A 50 -2.17 4.34 -2.68
C GLN A 50 -3.11 3.13 -2.73
N THR A 51 -3.71 2.85 -3.89
CA THR A 51 -4.61 1.71 -4.09
C THR A 51 -3.84 0.40 -3.97
N GLU A 52 -2.66 0.33 -4.58
CA GLU A 52 -1.75 -0.80 -4.46
C GLU A 52 -1.31 -1.02 -3.01
N LEU A 53 -0.93 0.05 -2.29
CA LEU A 53 -0.57 -0.04 -0.87
C LEU A 53 -1.73 -0.47 0.01
N ASN A 54 -2.94 -0.02 -0.28
CA ASN A 54 -4.13 -0.41 0.47
C ASN A 54 -4.43 -1.90 0.28
N ALA A 55 -4.36 -2.40 -0.97
CA ALA A 55 -4.56 -3.81 -1.27
C ALA A 55 -3.51 -4.70 -0.59
N VAL A 56 -2.23 -4.29 -0.63
CA VAL A 56 -1.15 -4.98 0.09
C VAL A 56 -1.37 -4.93 1.61
N SER A 57 -1.82 -3.78 2.13
CA SER A 57 -2.11 -3.64 3.56
C SER A 57 -3.22 -4.56 4.03
N GLU A 58 -4.22 -4.80 3.19
CA GLU A 58 -5.32 -5.74 3.47
C GLU A 58 -4.80 -7.18 3.56
N VAL A 59 -4.01 -7.62 2.57
CA VAL A 59 -3.38 -8.95 2.59
C VAL A 59 -2.51 -9.14 3.84
N VAL A 60 -1.67 -8.16 4.16
CA VAL A 60 -0.80 -8.23 5.34
C VAL A 60 -1.62 -8.25 6.64
N LYS A 61 -2.73 -7.49 6.71
CA LYS A 61 -3.63 -7.52 7.86
C LYS A 61 -4.18 -8.92 8.08
N ASP A 62 -4.66 -9.56 7.02
CA ASP A 62 -5.22 -10.91 7.10
C ASP A 62 -4.14 -11.92 7.52
N GLN A 63 -2.95 -11.88 6.89
CA GLN A 63 -1.84 -12.77 7.22
C GLN A 63 -1.40 -12.63 8.68
N VAL A 64 -1.25 -11.40 9.18
CA VAL A 64 -0.80 -11.15 10.56
C VAL A 64 -1.91 -11.43 11.56
N ALA A 65 -3.18 -11.16 11.23
CA ALA A 65 -4.32 -11.52 12.07
C ALA A 65 -4.42 -13.04 12.24
N GLU A 66 -4.31 -13.81 11.16
CA GLU A 66 -4.27 -15.27 11.23
C GLU A 66 -3.04 -15.76 12.02
N ALA A 67 -1.88 -15.13 11.84
CA ALA A 67 -0.69 -15.43 12.63
C ALA A 67 -0.83 -15.12 14.13
N LEU A 68 -1.70 -14.17 14.48
CA LEU A 68 -2.07 -13.94 15.87
C LEU A 68 -3.11 -14.94 16.37
N LEU A 69 -4.04 -15.42 15.55
CA LEU A 69 -5.12 -16.32 15.96
C LEU A 69 -4.69 -17.78 16.04
N GLN A 70 -3.78 -18.22 15.19
CA GLN A 70 -3.32 -19.60 15.09
C GLN A 70 -1.90 -19.78 15.66
N GLU A 71 -1.67 -20.86 16.42
CA GLU A 71 -0.40 -21.08 17.12
C GLU A 71 0.81 -21.28 16.19
N ASN A 72 0.60 -21.94 15.05
CA ASN A 72 1.66 -22.38 14.14
C ASN A 72 1.51 -21.84 12.72
N TYR A 73 0.87 -20.68 12.55
CA TYR A 73 0.74 -20.08 11.23
C TYR A 73 2.09 -19.52 10.76
N PRO A 74 2.63 -20.02 9.64
CA PRO A 74 3.94 -19.58 9.15
C PRO A 74 3.82 -18.26 8.38
N LEU A 75 4.66 -17.30 8.72
CA LEU A 75 4.89 -16.11 7.91
C LEU A 75 6.16 -16.30 7.09
N VAL A 76 6.07 -16.03 5.78
CA VAL A 76 7.17 -16.28 4.84
C VAL A 76 8.24 -15.21 4.99
N LEU A 77 9.50 -15.63 5.08
CA LEU A 77 10.65 -14.72 5.09
C LEU A 77 10.89 -14.14 3.70
N LEU A 78 11.24 -12.86 3.61
CA LEU A 78 11.60 -12.23 2.33
C LEU A 78 12.90 -12.83 1.76
N GLU A 79 13.86 -13.12 2.63
CA GLU A 79 15.18 -13.63 2.30
C GLU A 79 15.40 -14.95 3.06
N PRO A 80 14.75 -16.05 2.62
CA PRO A 80 14.82 -17.33 3.32
C PRO A 80 16.23 -17.92 3.25
N THR A 81 16.64 -18.58 4.34
CA THR A 81 17.87 -19.38 4.36
C THR A 81 17.54 -20.85 4.11
N PRO A 82 18.50 -21.71 3.71
CA PRO A 82 18.24 -23.14 3.47
C PRO A 82 17.67 -23.88 4.69
N THR A 83 17.87 -23.32 5.88
CA THR A 83 17.46 -23.87 7.17
C THR A 83 16.23 -23.19 7.77
N GLU A 84 15.87 -21.99 7.30
CA GLU A 84 14.78 -21.19 7.88
C GLU A 84 14.07 -20.40 6.78
N THR A 85 12.86 -20.86 6.45
CA THR A 85 12.00 -20.28 5.40
C THR A 85 10.78 -19.57 5.99
N GLU A 86 10.46 -19.85 7.25
CA GLU A 86 9.23 -19.47 7.91
C GLU A 86 9.50 -18.85 9.28
N TRP A 87 8.65 -17.93 9.67
CA TRP A 87 8.73 -17.22 10.93
C TRP A 87 7.38 -17.24 11.66
N LYS A 88 7.40 -17.44 12.98
CA LYS A 88 6.18 -17.62 13.79
C LYS A 88 5.96 -16.44 14.74
N LEU A 89 4.83 -15.74 14.55
CA LEU A 89 4.52 -14.53 15.29
C LEU A 89 4.29 -14.75 16.79
N ARG A 90 3.54 -15.80 17.16
CA ARG A 90 3.23 -16.07 18.57
C ARG A 90 4.47 -16.39 19.40
N GLN A 91 5.36 -17.22 18.87
CA GLN A 91 6.63 -17.52 19.52
C GLN A 91 7.45 -16.25 19.73
N PHE A 92 7.50 -15.37 18.73
CA PHE A 92 8.15 -14.06 18.87
C PHE A 92 7.52 -13.19 19.98
N ILE A 93 6.19 -13.17 20.11
CA ILE A 93 5.53 -12.41 21.19
C ILE A 93 5.92 -12.99 22.56
N VAL A 94 5.88 -14.32 22.73
CA VAL A 94 6.30 -14.99 23.97
C VAL A 94 7.74 -14.63 24.33
N ASP A 95 8.66 -14.72 23.36
CA ASP A 95 10.06 -14.36 23.53
C ASP A 95 10.24 -12.86 23.84
N ALA A 96 9.37 -12.01 23.31
CA ALA A 96 9.40 -10.56 23.49
C ALA A 96 8.83 -10.08 24.83
N LYS A 97 8.10 -10.94 25.58
CA LYS A 97 7.68 -10.65 26.96
C LYS A 97 8.84 -10.63 27.97
N SER A 98 10.00 -11.14 27.57
CA SER A 98 11.21 -11.17 28.41
C SER A 98 11.66 -9.78 28.85
N THR A 99 12.05 -9.62 30.12
CA THR A 99 12.73 -8.40 30.62
C THR A 99 14.12 -8.27 29.98
N PRO A 100 14.53 -7.10 29.46
CA PRO A 100 13.87 -5.79 29.49
C PRO A 100 12.81 -5.57 28.40
N ASP A 101 11.79 -4.74 28.70
CA ASP A 101 10.71 -4.32 27.78
C ASP A 101 11.24 -3.37 26.69
N VAL A 102 11.90 -3.98 25.70
CA VAL A 102 12.45 -3.31 24.52
C VAL A 102 11.61 -3.69 23.31
N GLU A 103 11.41 -2.75 22.40
CA GLU A 103 10.77 -3.05 21.12
C GLU A 103 11.61 -4.06 20.35
N LYS A 104 11.07 -5.25 20.13
CA LYS A 104 11.65 -6.25 19.24
C LYS A 104 11.00 -6.14 17.88
N LYS A 105 11.76 -6.46 16.83
CA LYS A 105 11.30 -6.45 15.44
C LYS A 105 11.52 -7.81 14.81
N SER A 106 10.58 -8.24 13.99
CA SER A 106 10.75 -9.42 13.14
C SER A 106 11.82 -9.16 12.07
N PRO A 107 12.32 -10.24 11.43
CA PRO A 107 12.96 -10.14 10.13
C PRO A 107 12.02 -9.53 9.07
N ASN A 108 12.56 -9.26 7.88
CA ASN A 108 11.75 -8.84 6.73
C ASN A 108 10.90 -10.03 6.24
N LEU A 109 9.58 -9.83 6.21
CA LEU A 109 8.60 -10.83 5.82
C LEU A 109 8.03 -10.50 4.44
N ALA A 110 7.86 -11.53 3.61
CA ALA A 110 7.29 -11.42 2.29
C ALA A 110 5.77 -11.27 2.35
N VAL A 111 5.20 -10.38 1.53
CA VAL A 111 3.74 -10.37 1.32
C VAL A 111 3.41 -11.49 0.36
N VAL A 112 2.54 -12.41 0.77
CA VAL A 112 2.15 -13.56 -0.04
C VAL A 112 0.66 -13.51 -0.27
N TYR A 113 0.27 -13.45 -1.54
CA TYR A 113 -1.15 -13.47 -1.93
C TYR A 113 -1.76 -14.85 -1.71
N SER A 114 -3.08 -14.92 -1.67
CA SER A 114 -3.83 -16.18 -1.58
C SER A 114 -3.52 -17.17 -2.71
N SER A 115 -3.02 -16.69 -3.85
CA SER A 115 -2.54 -17.52 -4.97
C SER A 115 -1.17 -18.18 -4.72
N GLY A 116 -0.48 -17.85 -3.62
CA GLY A 116 0.90 -18.23 -3.36
C GLY A 116 1.94 -17.35 -4.06
N ALA A 117 1.51 -16.38 -4.88
CA ALA A 117 2.42 -15.42 -5.48
C ALA A 117 3.00 -14.46 -4.42
N VAL A 118 4.31 -14.21 -4.51
CA VAL A 118 5.01 -13.28 -3.62
C VAL A 118 5.02 -11.88 -4.23
N ASN A 119 4.75 -10.87 -3.41
CA ASN A 119 4.93 -9.48 -3.82
C ASN A 119 6.43 -9.14 -3.82
N GLU A 120 6.96 -8.78 -5.00
CA GLU A 120 8.39 -8.43 -5.15
C GLU A 120 8.70 -6.99 -4.74
N LYS A 121 7.68 -6.14 -4.66
CA LYS A 121 7.82 -4.69 -4.46
C LYS A 121 7.70 -4.31 -2.99
N PHE A 122 6.77 -4.95 -2.27
CA PHE A 122 6.48 -4.67 -0.88
C PHE A 122 6.74 -5.87 0.01
N PHE A 123 7.25 -5.58 1.18
CA PHE A 123 7.49 -6.53 2.26
C PHE A 123 7.10 -5.84 3.57
N TYR A 124 7.10 -6.57 4.68
CA TYR A 124 6.69 -6.00 5.96
C TYR A 124 7.53 -6.51 7.13
N THR A 125 7.43 -5.80 8.24
CA THR A 125 7.98 -6.22 9.52
C THR A 125 6.92 -6.09 10.60
N VAL A 126 7.04 -6.92 11.63
CA VAL A 126 6.19 -6.87 12.82
C VAL A 126 7.04 -6.45 14.01
N SER A 127 6.62 -5.39 14.68
CA SER A 127 7.20 -4.90 15.93
C SER A 127 6.31 -5.26 17.10
N TYR A 128 6.93 -5.62 18.23
CA TYR A 128 6.23 -5.83 19.49
C TYR A 128 7.02 -5.23 20.66
N LYS A 129 6.30 -4.54 21.53
CA LYS A 129 6.79 -4.06 22.83
C LYS A 129 5.68 -4.31 23.83
N HIS A 130 5.96 -5.10 24.87
CA HIS A 130 4.91 -5.66 25.73
C HIS A 130 4.05 -4.57 26.36
N ASN A 131 4.68 -3.56 27.00
CA ASN A 131 3.93 -2.52 27.71
C ASN A 131 3.07 -1.62 26.80
N SER A 132 3.38 -1.52 25.49
CA SER A 132 2.59 -0.70 24.56
C SER A 132 1.57 -1.51 23.76
N CYS A 133 1.71 -2.84 23.76
CA CYS A 133 0.97 -3.75 22.90
C CYS A 133 0.12 -4.78 23.67
N TYR A 134 0.18 -4.78 24.99
CA TYR A 134 -0.62 -5.61 25.87
C TYR A 134 -1.43 -4.74 26.83
N ASP A 135 -2.73 -5.02 26.97
CA ASP A 135 -3.62 -4.38 27.93
C ASP A 135 -4.02 -5.39 29.02
N PRO A 136 -3.65 -5.17 30.29
CA PRO A 136 -4.05 -6.06 31.39
C PRO A 136 -5.56 -6.23 31.57
N ASN A 137 -6.38 -5.25 31.13
CA ASN A 137 -7.84 -5.35 31.19
C ASN A 137 -8.41 -6.31 30.14
N TYR A 138 -7.64 -6.60 29.09
CA TYR A 138 -7.98 -7.53 28.03
C TYR A 138 -6.85 -8.57 27.90
N PRO A 139 -6.72 -9.51 28.86
CA PRO A 139 -5.55 -10.39 28.99
C PRO A 139 -5.32 -11.34 27.81
N TYR A 140 -6.36 -11.52 26.98
CA TYR A 140 -6.33 -12.33 25.77
C TYR A 140 -6.17 -11.50 24.49
N THR A 141 -6.18 -10.16 24.58
CA THR A 141 -6.02 -9.29 23.42
C THR A 141 -4.57 -8.84 23.30
N TYR A 142 -3.94 -9.21 22.19
CA TYR A 142 -2.57 -8.80 21.87
C TYR A 142 -2.58 -7.91 20.65
N HIS A 143 -1.81 -6.84 20.72
CA HIS A 143 -1.58 -5.95 19.59
C HIS A 143 -0.18 -6.16 19.03
N VAL A 144 -0.01 -5.93 17.73
CA VAL A 144 1.30 -5.83 17.09
C VAL A 144 1.31 -4.63 16.16
N ILE A 145 2.50 -4.07 15.95
CA ILE A 145 2.69 -2.95 15.03
C ILE A 145 3.26 -3.52 13.75
N VAL A 146 2.57 -3.33 12.64
CA VAL A 146 3.00 -3.76 11.31
C VAL A 146 3.52 -2.56 10.54
N ASN A 147 4.69 -2.69 9.93
CA ASN A 147 5.26 -1.70 9.04
C ASN A 147 5.39 -2.30 7.64
N ILE A 148 4.75 -1.68 6.66
CA ILE A 148 4.90 -2.01 5.23
C ILE A 148 6.04 -1.20 4.67
N LEU A 149 6.94 -1.91 3.99
CA LEU A 149 8.22 -1.43 3.53
C LEU A 149 8.36 -1.64 2.02
N THR A 150 9.15 -0.78 1.38
CA THR A 150 9.63 -0.95 0.00
C THR A 150 11.13 -0.67 -0.06
N LYS A 151 11.80 -1.18 -1.10
CA LYS A 151 13.13 -0.69 -1.48
C LYS A 151 12.96 0.48 -2.44
N ASN A 152 13.62 1.61 -2.19
CA ASN A 152 13.63 2.76 -3.08
C ASN A 152 14.58 2.51 -4.28
N SER A 153 14.66 3.45 -5.23
CA SER A 153 15.55 3.33 -6.40
C SER A 153 17.05 3.25 -6.08
N LYS A 154 17.46 3.60 -4.86
CA LYS A 154 18.84 3.51 -4.37
C LYS A 154 19.10 2.24 -3.55
N GLY A 155 18.06 1.44 -3.31
CA GLY A 155 18.11 0.24 -2.48
C GLY A 155 17.84 0.48 -1.00
N ASP A 156 17.58 1.72 -0.57
CA ASP A 156 17.25 2.00 0.84
C ASP A 156 15.84 1.53 1.17
N ILE A 157 15.64 1.05 2.39
CA ILE A 157 14.34 0.63 2.89
C ILE A 157 13.54 1.85 3.34
N GLU A 158 12.35 2.03 2.77
CA GLU A 158 11.42 3.09 3.12
C GLU A 158 10.14 2.50 3.73
N SER A 159 9.68 3.08 4.85
CA SER A 159 8.39 2.74 5.45
C SER A 159 7.28 3.52 4.78
N LEU A 160 6.30 2.81 4.23
CA LEU A 160 5.20 3.39 3.46
C LEU A 160 3.90 3.47 4.25
N ASN A 161 3.67 2.51 5.14
CA ASN A 161 2.48 2.49 5.99
C ASN A 161 2.78 1.76 7.30
N THR A 162 2.22 2.27 8.39
CA THR A 162 2.32 1.64 9.72
C THR A 162 0.93 1.56 10.32
N PHE A 163 0.54 0.37 10.77
CA PHE A 163 -0.75 0.17 11.41
C PHE A 163 -0.67 -0.87 12.52
N LYS A 164 -1.66 -0.85 13.41
CA LYS A 164 -1.79 -1.81 14.50
C LYS A 164 -2.79 -2.90 14.13
N ILE A 165 -2.45 -4.13 14.46
CA ILE A 165 -3.39 -5.26 14.38
C ILE A 165 -3.59 -5.78 15.79
N ALA A 166 -4.83 -6.09 16.13
CA ALA A 166 -5.24 -6.66 17.39
C ALA A 166 -5.93 -7.99 17.12
N ALA A 167 -5.69 -8.99 17.96
CA ALA A 167 -6.49 -10.20 17.98
C ALA A 167 -6.71 -10.67 19.41
N ASN A 168 -7.91 -11.21 19.66
CA ASN A 168 -8.18 -11.97 20.87
C ASN A 168 -7.70 -13.40 20.63
N VAL A 169 -6.63 -13.77 21.32
CA VAL A 169 -6.01 -15.08 21.24
C VAL A 169 -6.63 -15.94 22.35
N ASN A 170 -7.21 -17.09 22.00
CA ASN A 170 -7.98 -17.97 22.92
C ASN A 170 -7.16 -18.58 24.09
N GLY A 171 -6.04 -17.98 24.47
CA GLY A 171 -5.16 -18.35 25.56
C GLY A 171 -4.16 -17.23 25.88
N THR A 172 -3.31 -17.39 26.88
CA THR A 172 -2.22 -16.44 27.15
C THR A 172 -1.01 -16.79 26.28
N LEU A 173 -0.50 -15.79 25.55
CA LEU A 173 0.83 -15.86 24.92
C LEU A 173 1.93 -15.53 25.93
#